data_AF-I3SIW5-F1
#
_entry.id   AF-I3SIW5-F1
#
_cell.length_a   1.000
_cell.length_b   1.000
_cell.length_c   1.000
_cell.angle_alpha   90.00
_cell.angle_beta   90.00
_cell.angle_gamma   90.00
#
_symmetry.space_group_name_H-M   'P 1'
#
loop_
_entity.id
_entity.type
_entity.pdbx_description
1 polymer ?
#
loop_
_entity_poly.entity_id
_entity_poly.type
_entity_poly.pdbx_seq_one_letter_code
_entity_poly.pdbx_strand_id
1 'polypeptide(L)'
;MKEFQSDLSSALRLNIGGKKFWTTIDTVTQREPDSMLAAMFSGRHTLSQDPNNGYVFVDRDGKHFRHILNWLRDGVVPTLEEAEYTELLREAEYYQLLGLIDGIQDDLNKRKEEEELRTELTRTDIIKCIQSERVRFRGVNLSGIDLSKLDLSFVDFSYACLKNVFFSRANLQCAKFRDVDAEGAIFHNATLRECEFTGANLRGALLAGTNLQSANLQDACLVGCSFCGADLRSAHLQNADLTNANLEGANLEGANLKGAKLNSAKLKNANLQRAYLRHVNLRDTDLEGAKLDGANLLGAIR
;
A
#
# COMPACT_ATOMS: atom_id res chain seq x y z
N MET A 1 49.24 -35.23 45.16
CA MET A 1 49.07 -33.77 45.07
C MET A 1 49.34 -33.35 43.65
N LYS A 2 48.29 -33.10 42.86
CA LYS A 2 48.34 -32.28 41.65
C LYS A 2 47.29 -31.21 41.90
N GLU A 3 47.75 -30.00 42.20
CA GLU A 3 46.87 -28.85 42.37
C GLU A 3 46.21 -28.54 41.03
N PHE A 4 44.88 -28.56 41.02
CA PHE A 4 44.06 -27.94 39.99
C PHE A 4 44.19 -26.42 40.17
N GLN A 5 45.11 -25.79 39.44
CA GLN A 5 45.13 -24.34 39.28
C GLN A 5 44.20 -24.01 38.10
N SER A 6 42.97 -23.60 38.41
CA SER A 6 41.96 -23.24 37.42
C SER A 6 42.31 -21.92 36.71
N ASP A 7 42.21 -21.90 35.39
CA ASP A 7 42.32 -20.75 34.48
C ASP A 7 41.36 -19.58 34.84
N LEU A 8 41.68 -18.82 35.87
CA LEU A 8 40.99 -17.58 36.27
C LEU A 8 41.56 -16.33 35.56
N SER A 9 42.50 -16.48 34.63
CA SER A 9 43.32 -15.38 34.09
C SER A 9 42.64 -14.50 33.04
N SER A 10 41.35 -14.71 32.72
CA SER A 10 40.64 -13.94 31.68
C SER A 10 39.40 -13.18 32.18
N ALA A 11 39.00 -13.27 33.45
CA ALA A 11 37.79 -12.64 33.97
C ALA A 11 37.93 -11.11 34.12
N LEU A 12 36.95 -10.35 33.62
CA LEU A 12 36.94 -8.88 33.60
C LEU A 12 35.66 -8.31 34.23
N ARG A 13 35.83 -7.45 35.24
CA ARG A 13 34.74 -6.72 35.92
C ARG A 13 34.75 -5.26 35.47
N LEU A 14 33.66 -4.81 34.87
CA LEU A 14 33.53 -3.47 34.29
C LEU A 14 32.45 -2.67 35.02
N ASN A 15 32.73 -1.40 35.30
CA ASN A 15 31.76 -0.44 35.78
C ASN A 15 31.66 0.70 34.75
N ILE A 16 30.61 0.67 33.94
CA ILE A 16 30.37 1.66 32.88
C ILE A 16 29.33 2.65 33.38
N GLY A 17 29.77 3.84 33.78
CA GLY A 17 28.87 4.91 34.28
C GLY A 17 27.98 4.51 35.46
N GLY A 18 28.44 3.59 36.31
CA GLY A 18 27.69 3.05 37.45
C GLY A 18 27.01 1.70 37.19
N LYS A 19 26.93 1.23 35.94
CA LYS A 19 26.38 -0.10 35.61
C LYS A 19 27.49 -1.14 35.59
N LYS A 20 27.28 -2.22 36.34
CA LYS A 20 28.25 -3.30 36.55
C LYS A 20 28.05 -4.43 35.54
N PHE A 21 29.14 -4.85 34.91
CA PHE A 21 29.18 -5.95 33.95
C PHE A 21 30.30 -6.93 34.29
N TRP A 22 30.09 -8.18 33.93
CA TRP A 22 31.06 -9.24 34.07
C TRP A 22 31.21 -9.98 32.73
N THR A 23 32.45 -10.07 32.26
CA THR A 23 32.80 -10.67 30.97
C THR A 23 34.23 -11.23 31.03
N THR A 24 34.81 -11.55 29.87
CA THR A 24 36.22 -11.92 29.76
C THR A 24 37.01 -10.91 28.93
N ILE A 25 38.33 -10.87 29.12
CA ILE A 25 39.25 -10.10 28.27
C ILE A 25 39.08 -10.53 26.81
N ASP A 26 39.00 -11.83 26.55
CA ASP A 26 38.79 -12.39 25.21
C ASP A 26 37.53 -11.82 24.54
N THR A 27 36.42 -11.70 25.28
CA THR A 27 35.18 -11.12 24.73
C THR A 27 35.38 -9.68 24.25
N VAL A 28 36.18 -8.87 24.96
CA VAL A 28 36.37 -7.46 24.61
C VAL A 28 37.52 -7.20 23.63
N THR A 29 38.35 -8.20 23.34
CA THR A 29 39.53 -8.06 22.46
C THR A 29 39.45 -8.85 21.15
N GLN A 30 38.69 -9.95 21.08
CA GLN A 30 38.78 -10.87 19.93
C GLN A 30 38.06 -10.39 18.67
N ARG A 31 36.83 -9.88 18.79
CA ARG A 31 36.01 -9.56 17.62
C ARG A 31 36.47 -8.30 16.88
N GLU A 32 36.87 -7.30 17.65
CA GLU A 32 37.31 -5.99 17.16
C GLU A 32 38.68 -5.66 17.78
N PRO A 33 39.75 -6.34 17.36
CA PRO A 33 41.07 -6.22 18.00
C PRO A 33 41.67 -4.81 17.89
N ASP A 34 41.22 -4.04 16.90
CA ASP A 34 41.66 -2.66 16.65
C ASP A 34 40.78 -1.60 17.32
N SER A 35 39.71 -2.01 18.02
CA SER A 35 38.82 -1.08 18.74
C SER A 35 39.50 -0.42 19.93
N MET A 36 38.97 0.73 20.36
CA MET A 36 39.39 1.38 21.60
C MET A 36 39.20 0.44 22.79
N LEU A 37 38.09 -0.31 22.82
CA LEU A 37 37.81 -1.26 23.89
C LEU A 37 38.88 -2.37 23.94
N ALA A 38 39.26 -2.94 22.79
CA ALA A 38 40.33 -3.93 22.74
C ALA A 38 41.69 -3.33 23.15
N ALA A 39 42.00 -2.10 22.71
CA ALA A 39 43.22 -1.40 23.10
C ALA A 39 43.30 -1.21 24.63
N MET A 40 42.21 -0.75 25.26
CA MET A 40 42.12 -0.55 26.71
C MET A 40 42.47 -1.82 27.49
N PHE A 41 42.02 -2.99 27.01
CA PHE A 41 42.18 -4.27 27.71
C PHE A 41 43.26 -5.19 27.09
N SER A 42 44.08 -4.67 26.17
CA SER A 42 45.15 -5.43 25.50
C SER A 42 46.37 -5.73 26.38
N GLY A 43 46.37 -5.27 27.64
CA GLY A 43 47.52 -5.36 28.56
C GLY A 43 48.63 -4.32 28.30
N ARG A 44 48.46 -3.46 27.28
CA ARG A 44 49.40 -2.39 26.94
C ARG A 44 49.26 -1.13 27.81
N HIS A 45 48.19 -1.02 28.58
CA HIS A 45 47.90 0.12 29.45
C HIS A 45 47.65 -0.35 30.89
N THR A 46 48.18 0.39 31.86
CA THR A 46 47.89 0.16 33.27
C THR A 46 46.46 0.59 33.57
N LEU A 47 45.58 -0.36 33.86
CA LEU A 47 44.20 -0.10 34.25
C LEU A 47 44.10 0.11 35.75
N SER A 48 43.48 1.22 36.17
CA SER A 48 43.13 1.43 37.58
C SER A 48 41.92 0.56 37.94
N GLN A 49 42.09 -0.32 38.92
CA GLN A 49 41.03 -1.16 39.46
C GLN A 49 40.64 -0.68 40.85
N ASP A 50 39.35 -0.72 41.17
CA ASP A 50 38.89 -0.51 42.53
C ASP A 50 39.51 -1.57 43.46
N PRO A 51 40.29 -1.17 44.48
CA PRO A 51 41.02 -2.10 45.36
C PRO A 51 40.11 -3.07 46.11
N ASN A 52 38.85 -2.72 46.35
CA ASN A 52 37.94 -3.49 47.18
C ASN A 52 37.15 -4.54 46.38
N ASN A 53 36.88 -4.29 45.11
CA ASN A 53 35.96 -5.13 44.32
C ASN A 53 36.50 -5.53 42.93
N GLY A 54 37.65 -4.99 42.51
CA GLY A 54 38.34 -5.34 41.27
C GLY A 54 37.67 -4.82 39.99
N TYR A 55 36.74 -3.86 40.09
CA TYR A 55 36.10 -3.27 38.92
C TYR A 55 37.01 -2.22 38.25
N VAL A 56 37.07 -2.26 36.92
CA VAL A 56 37.62 -1.17 36.10
C VAL A 56 36.48 -0.20 35.78
N PHE A 57 36.65 1.07 36.13
CA PHE A 57 35.68 2.11 35.83
C PHE A 57 35.91 2.72 34.46
N VAL A 58 34.83 2.89 33.69
CA VAL A 58 34.80 3.61 32.43
C VAL A 58 33.70 4.67 32.53
N ASP A 59 34.09 5.92 32.35
CA ASP A 59 33.20 7.07 32.46
C ASP A 59 32.37 7.27 31.18
N ARG A 60 31.39 6.38 30.98
CA ARG A 60 30.48 6.32 29.81
C ARG A 60 29.09 5.87 30.20
N ASP A 61 28.11 6.03 29.32
CA ASP A 61 26.75 5.58 29.57
C ASP A 61 26.66 4.04 29.52
N GLY A 62 26.42 3.42 30.67
CA GLY A 62 26.22 1.98 30.77
C GLY A 62 24.86 1.49 30.25
N LYS A 63 23.93 2.37 29.85
CA LYS A 63 22.58 1.98 29.39
C LYS A 63 22.61 0.96 28.27
N HIS A 64 23.43 1.21 27.26
CA HIS A 64 23.49 0.39 26.04
C HIS A 64 24.66 -0.58 26.00
N PHE A 65 25.53 -0.56 27.01
CA PHE A 65 26.72 -1.41 27.04
C PHE A 65 26.41 -2.91 27.04
N ARG A 66 25.21 -3.31 27.49
CA ARG A 66 24.75 -4.70 27.36
C ARG A 66 24.68 -5.15 25.89
N HIS A 67 24.23 -4.28 24.99
CA HIS A 67 24.13 -4.58 23.56
C HIS A 67 25.50 -4.71 22.92
N ILE A 68 26.45 -3.84 23.29
CA ILE A 68 27.85 -3.95 22.89
C ILE A 68 28.44 -5.29 23.32
N LEU A 69 28.25 -5.69 24.57
CA LEU A 69 28.75 -6.97 25.07
C LEU A 69 28.15 -8.18 24.36
N ASN A 70 26.85 -8.15 24.07
CA ASN A 70 26.20 -9.24 23.35
C ASN A 70 26.75 -9.32 21.92
N TRP A 71 26.80 -8.19 21.21
CA TRP A 71 27.36 -8.15 19.87
C TRP A 71 28.83 -8.61 19.83
N LEU A 72 29.65 -8.23 20.82
CA LEU A 72 31.02 -8.74 20.93
C LEU A 72 31.07 -10.27 21.05
N ARG A 73 30.08 -10.88 21.71
CA ARG A 73 29.98 -12.34 21.87
C ARG A 73 29.49 -13.04 20.61
N ASP A 74 28.31 -12.66 20.11
CA ASP A 74 27.60 -13.41 19.07
C ASP A 74 27.64 -12.74 17.68
N GLY A 75 27.97 -11.45 17.61
CA GLY A 75 28.01 -10.67 16.37
C GLY A 75 26.64 -10.21 15.87
N VAL A 76 25.58 -10.45 16.65
CA VAL A 76 24.21 -10.11 16.27
C VAL A 76 23.95 -8.65 16.63
N VAL A 77 23.60 -7.85 15.64
CA VAL A 77 23.11 -6.48 15.86
C VAL A 77 21.78 -6.57 16.60
N PRO A 78 21.60 -5.88 17.74
CA PRO A 78 20.38 -5.97 18.53
C PRO A 78 19.20 -5.39 17.74
N THR A 79 18.00 -5.92 17.95
CA THR A 79 16.75 -5.32 17.46
C THR A 79 16.27 -4.26 18.45
N LEU A 80 16.31 -2.98 18.05
CA LEU A 80 15.97 -1.83 18.89
C LEU A 80 15.00 -0.87 18.18
N GLU A 81 14.44 0.06 18.95
CA GLU A 81 13.75 1.25 18.43
C GLU A 81 14.77 2.27 17.87
N GLU A 82 14.36 3.12 16.94
CA GLU A 82 15.27 4.06 16.24
C GLU A 82 15.99 5.04 17.20
N ALA A 83 15.29 5.50 18.24
CA ALA A 83 15.87 6.34 19.27
C ALA A 83 16.98 5.62 20.06
N GLU A 84 16.82 4.32 20.32
CA GLU A 84 17.81 3.50 21.02
C GLU A 84 19.01 3.15 20.13
N TYR A 85 18.81 2.94 18.82
CA TYR A 85 19.94 2.79 17.88
C TYR A 85 20.82 4.02 17.84
N THR A 86 20.21 5.22 17.85
CA THR A 86 20.98 6.48 17.86
C THR A 86 21.86 6.58 19.11
N GLU A 87 21.35 6.17 20.27
CA GLU A 87 22.12 6.15 21.52
C GLU A 87 23.20 5.06 21.50
N LEU A 88 22.90 3.85 21.02
CA LEU A 88 23.87 2.76 20.88
C LEU A 88 25.00 3.10 19.90
N LEU A 89 24.68 3.76 18.78
CA LEU A 89 25.64 4.17 17.76
C LEU A 89 26.71 5.11 18.35
N ARG A 90 26.31 6.06 19.20
CA ARG A 90 27.25 6.97 19.90
C ARG A 90 28.23 6.22 20.79
N GLU A 91 27.78 5.16 21.47
CA GLU A 91 28.66 4.32 22.28
C GLU A 91 29.57 3.46 21.39
N ALA A 92 29.04 2.86 20.31
CA ALA A 92 29.82 2.07 19.37
C ALA A 92 30.94 2.91 18.70
N GLU A 93 30.66 4.16 18.33
CA GLU A 93 31.62 5.14 17.83
C GLU A 93 32.70 5.46 18.86
N TYR A 94 32.31 5.71 20.11
CA TYR A 94 33.26 5.97 21.19
C TYR A 94 34.24 4.80 21.37
N TYR A 95 33.72 3.57 21.43
CA TYR A 95 34.54 2.37 21.57
C TYR A 95 35.23 1.95 20.27
N GLN A 96 34.98 2.63 19.14
CA GLN A 96 35.53 2.34 17.82
C GLN A 96 35.22 0.90 17.36
N LEU A 97 33.97 0.48 17.51
CA LEU A 97 33.49 -0.85 17.12
C LEU A 97 32.93 -0.81 15.70
N LEU A 98 33.81 -0.76 14.69
CA LEU A 98 33.43 -0.51 13.29
C LEU A 98 32.38 -1.52 12.77
N GLY A 99 32.53 -2.81 13.04
CA GLY A 99 31.57 -3.82 12.61
C GLY A 99 30.18 -3.67 13.24
N LEU A 100 30.08 -3.10 14.45
CA LEU A 100 28.80 -2.81 15.08
C LEU A 100 28.17 -1.55 14.47
N ILE A 101 28.99 -0.54 14.17
CA ILE A 101 28.56 0.70 13.50
C ILE A 101 27.98 0.35 12.13
N ASP A 102 28.70 -0.41 11.32
CA ASP A 102 28.26 -0.86 9.99
C ASP A 102 26.97 -1.68 10.10
N GLY A 103 26.93 -2.64 11.05
CA GLY A 103 25.75 -3.48 11.25
C GLY A 103 24.49 -2.70 11.68
N ILE A 104 24.63 -1.66 12.51
CA ILE A 104 23.52 -0.77 12.88
C ILE A 104 23.07 0.07 11.68
N GLN A 105 24.01 0.62 10.91
CA GLN A 105 23.70 1.43 9.73
C GLN A 105 22.99 0.61 8.65
N ASP A 106 23.42 -0.63 8.43
CA ASP A 106 22.77 -1.57 7.52
C ASP A 106 21.32 -1.86 7.93
N ASP A 107 21.04 -2.08 9.23
CA ASP A 107 19.68 -2.33 9.72
C ASP A 107 18.80 -1.07 9.56
N LEU A 108 19.32 0.11 9.88
CA LEU A 108 18.61 1.38 9.71
C LEU A 108 18.31 1.68 8.24
N ASN A 109 19.24 1.39 7.33
CA ASN A 109 19.04 1.59 5.89
C ASN A 109 18.00 0.61 5.33
N LYS A 110 18.04 -0.67 5.72
CA LYS A 110 17.01 -1.65 5.33
C LYS A 110 15.61 -1.23 5.76
N ARG A 111 15.46 -0.72 6.98
CA ARG A 111 14.16 -0.21 7.48
C ARG A 111 13.67 0.99 6.66
N LYS A 112 14.56 1.90 6.27
CA LYS A 112 14.21 3.03 5.41
C LYS A 112 13.80 2.58 4.00
N GLU A 113 14.51 1.62 3.41
CA GLU A 113 14.15 1.04 2.11
C GLU A 113 12.78 0.34 2.16
N GLU A 114 12.49 -0.40 3.23
CA GLU A 114 11.18 -1.02 3.45
C GLU A 114 10.05 0.00 3.65
N GLU A 115 10.32 1.15 4.25
CA GLU A 115 9.35 2.26 4.36
C GLU A 115 9.13 3.01 3.05
N GLU A 116 10.18 3.23 2.25
CA GLU A 116 10.07 3.86 0.93
C GLU A 116 9.25 3.00 -0.04
N LEU A 117 9.41 1.67 0.01
CA LEU A 117 8.56 0.70 -0.71
C LEU A 117 7.08 0.75 -0.27
N ARG A 118 6.79 1.25 0.94
CA ARG A 118 5.43 1.39 1.49
C ARG A 118 4.80 2.76 1.22
N THR A 119 5.50 3.69 0.59
CA THR A 119 4.89 4.99 0.27
C THR A 119 3.82 4.80 -0.80
N GLU A 120 2.55 4.85 -0.39
CA GLU A 120 1.42 4.87 -1.32
C GLU A 120 1.53 6.10 -2.22
N LEU A 121 1.32 5.93 -3.53
CA LEU A 121 1.27 7.04 -4.48
C LEU A 121 0.33 8.12 -3.96
N THR A 122 0.79 9.35 -3.81
CA THR A 122 -0.07 10.44 -3.35
C THR A 122 -0.80 11.09 -4.51
N ARG A 123 -1.88 11.82 -4.23
CA ARG A 123 -2.53 12.69 -5.23
C ARG A 123 -1.53 13.66 -5.88
N THR A 124 -0.56 14.16 -5.11
CA THR A 124 0.49 15.07 -5.61
C THR A 124 1.38 14.38 -6.63
N ASP A 125 1.76 13.12 -6.40
CA ASP A 125 2.56 12.33 -7.34
C ASP A 125 1.80 12.10 -8.64
N ILE A 126 0.50 11.80 -8.54
CA ILE A 126 -0.37 11.63 -9.70
C ILE A 126 -0.47 12.91 -10.53
N ILE A 127 -0.64 14.07 -9.88
CA ILE A 127 -0.67 15.37 -10.57
C ILE A 127 0.65 15.62 -11.31
N LYS A 128 1.79 15.37 -10.67
CA LYS A 128 3.11 15.51 -11.30
C LYS A 128 3.25 14.61 -12.52
N CYS A 129 2.81 13.34 -12.41
CA CYS A 129 2.81 12.43 -13.54
C CYS A 129 1.98 12.97 -14.71
N ILE A 130 0.74 13.42 -14.45
CA ILE A 130 -0.18 13.87 -15.52
C ILE A 130 0.39 15.09 -16.28
N GLN A 131 1.15 15.93 -15.59
CA GLN A 131 1.80 17.09 -16.18
C GLN A 131 3.05 16.75 -17.03
N SER A 132 3.62 15.55 -16.87
CA SER A 132 4.95 15.19 -17.39
C SER A 132 4.93 14.27 -18.64
N GLU A 133 3.79 14.16 -19.35
CA GLU A 133 3.51 13.31 -20.54
C GLU A 133 2.75 11.98 -20.25
N ARG A 134 2.09 11.43 -21.29
CA ARG A 134 1.08 10.35 -21.27
C ARG A 134 1.28 9.32 -20.16
N VAL A 135 0.50 9.47 -19.08
CA VAL A 135 0.60 8.62 -17.89
C VAL A 135 -0.14 7.30 -18.07
N ARG A 136 0.49 6.23 -17.59
CA ARG A 136 -0.14 4.91 -17.45
C ARG A 136 -0.05 4.50 -15.98
N PHE A 137 -1.20 4.26 -15.37
CA PHE A 137 -1.35 3.74 -14.02
C PHE A 137 -1.84 2.30 -14.10
N ARG A 138 -1.14 1.46 -14.87
CA ARG A 138 -1.52 0.05 -15.01
C ARG A 138 -1.03 -0.75 -13.82
N GLY A 139 -1.89 -1.57 -13.22
CA GLY A 139 -1.50 -2.48 -12.13
C GLY A 139 -1.14 -1.81 -10.80
N VAL A 140 -1.25 -0.47 -10.70
CA VAL A 140 -0.93 0.25 -9.47
C VAL A 140 -2.08 0.17 -8.46
N ASN A 141 -1.76 0.29 -7.18
CA ASN A 141 -2.75 0.49 -6.14
C ASN A 141 -2.93 1.98 -5.89
N LEU A 142 -4.13 2.50 -6.15
CA LEU A 142 -4.53 3.88 -5.90
C LEU A 142 -5.69 3.94 -4.90
N SER A 143 -5.96 2.86 -4.17
CA SER A 143 -7.16 2.74 -3.32
C SER A 143 -7.32 3.94 -2.38
N GLY A 144 -8.54 4.47 -2.29
CA GLY A 144 -8.89 5.57 -1.39
C GLY A 144 -8.39 6.95 -1.82
N ILE A 145 -7.57 7.07 -2.87
CA ILE A 145 -7.05 8.36 -3.32
C ILE A 145 -8.20 9.23 -3.84
N ASP A 146 -8.14 10.52 -3.51
CA ASP A 146 -8.98 11.52 -4.15
C ASP A 146 -8.36 11.94 -5.48
N LEU A 147 -9.04 11.64 -6.59
CA LEU A 147 -8.73 12.04 -7.97
C LEU A 147 -9.82 12.95 -8.57
N SER A 148 -10.69 13.50 -7.72
CA SER A 148 -11.80 14.35 -8.13
C SER A 148 -11.31 15.58 -8.91
N LYS A 149 -12.11 15.97 -9.90
CA LYS A 149 -11.91 17.17 -10.75
C LYS A 149 -10.62 17.18 -11.59
N LEU A 150 -9.82 16.12 -11.58
CA LEU A 150 -8.62 16.03 -12.41
C LEU A 150 -9.01 15.76 -13.88
N ASP A 151 -8.15 16.21 -14.79
CA ASP A 151 -8.16 15.73 -16.17
C ASP A 151 -7.30 14.47 -16.24
N LEU A 152 -7.99 13.35 -16.45
CA LEU A 152 -7.48 12.00 -16.54
C LEU A 152 -7.93 11.38 -17.87
N SER A 153 -8.27 12.21 -18.85
CA SER A 153 -8.63 11.74 -20.18
C SER A 153 -7.48 10.94 -20.79
N PHE A 154 -7.82 9.86 -21.49
CA PHE A 154 -6.89 8.95 -22.15
C PHE A 154 -5.90 8.20 -21.22
N VAL A 155 -6.01 8.35 -19.90
CA VAL A 155 -5.15 7.64 -18.94
C VAL A 155 -5.48 6.16 -18.92
N ASP A 156 -4.44 5.32 -18.87
CA ASP A 156 -4.60 3.86 -18.79
C ASP A 156 -4.45 3.38 -17.34
N PHE A 157 -5.58 3.04 -16.71
CA PHE A 157 -5.69 2.44 -15.38
C PHE A 157 -5.84 0.92 -15.43
N SER A 158 -5.69 0.25 -16.57
CA SER A 158 -6.01 -1.17 -16.68
C SER A 158 -5.27 -2.00 -15.61
N TYR A 159 -5.96 -2.98 -15.03
CA TYR A 159 -5.44 -3.86 -13.96
C TYR A 159 -5.13 -3.15 -12.63
N ALA A 160 -5.43 -1.86 -12.49
CA ALA A 160 -5.20 -1.13 -11.23
C ALA A 160 -6.21 -1.52 -10.13
N CYS A 161 -5.78 -1.37 -8.88
CA CYS A 161 -6.65 -1.39 -7.71
C CYS A 161 -7.11 0.04 -7.42
N LEU A 162 -8.38 0.31 -7.68
CA LEU A 162 -9.03 1.61 -7.55
C LEU A 162 -10.17 1.59 -6.51
N LYS A 163 -10.05 0.73 -5.49
CA LYS A 163 -11.09 0.60 -4.47
C LYS A 163 -11.31 1.92 -3.76
N ASN A 164 -12.57 2.33 -3.63
CA ASN A 164 -12.96 3.55 -2.92
C ASN A 164 -12.26 4.83 -3.42
N VAL A 165 -11.78 4.86 -4.66
CA VAL A 165 -11.17 6.06 -5.27
C VAL A 165 -12.23 7.10 -5.58
N PHE A 166 -11.93 8.38 -5.35
CA PHE A 166 -12.85 9.47 -5.67
C PHE A 166 -12.52 10.06 -7.04
N PHE A 167 -13.37 9.82 -8.03
CA PHE A 167 -13.31 10.41 -9.37
C PHE A 167 -14.38 11.49 -9.60
N SER A 168 -14.95 12.04 -8.53
CA SER A 168 -16.10 12.95 -8.65
C SER A 168 -15.74 14.16 -9.51
N ARG A 169 -16.56 14.43 -10.53
CA ARG A 169 -16.35 15.52 -11.51
C ARG A 169 -15.02 15.46 -12.27
N ALA A 170 -14.31 14.33 -12.27
CA ALA A 170 -13.11 14.15 -13.08
C ALA A 170 -13.47 14.06 -14.57
N ASN A 171 -12.56 14.51 -15.43
CA ASN A 171 -12.62 14.19 -16.85
C ASN A 171 -11.86 12.88 -17.08
N LEU A 172 -12.57 11.82 -17.43
CA LEU A 172 -12.03 10.49 -17.69
C LEU A 172 -12.27 10.06 -19.13
N GLN A 173 -12.62 10.99 -20.03
CA GLN A 173 -12.92 10.67 -21.42
C GLN A 173 -11.85 9.77 -22.05
N CYS A 174 -12.28 8.69 -22.70
CA CYS A 174 -11.39 7.70 -23.33
C CYS A 174 -10.35 7.04 -22.41
N ALA A 175 -10.51 7.13 -21.08
CA ALA A 175 -9.66 6.42 -20.13
C ALA A 175 -9.91 4.90 -20.19
N LYS A 176 -8.87 4.13 -19.87
CA LYS A 176 -8.92 2.67 -19.88
C LYS A 176 -8.96 2.13 -18.47
N PHE A 177 -9.94 1.28 -18.22
CA PHE A 177 -10.25 0.63 -16.96
C PHE A 177 -10.46 -0.88 -17.18
N ARG A 178 -9.75 -1.48 -18.14
CA ARG A 178 -9.85 -2.92 -18.38
C ARG A 178 -9.39 -3.69 -17.14
N ASP A 179 -10.21 -4.64 -16.69
CA ASP A 179 -9.91 -5.53 -15.56
C ASP A 179 -9.47 -4.80 -14.28
N VAL A 180 -9.99 -3.59 -14.02
CA VAL A 180 -9.71 -2.86 -12.78
C VAL A 180 -10.54 -3.40 -11.62
N ASP A 181 -10.03 -3.25 -10.41
CA ASP A 181 -10.81 -3.41 -9.19
C ASP A 181 -11.20 -2.03 -8.63
N ALA A 182 -12.34 -1.52 -9.07
CA ALA A 182 -12.91 -0.21 -8.70
C ALA A 182 -14.13 -0.36 -7.77
N GLU A 183 -14.14 -1.39 -6.93
CA GLU A 183 -15.16 -1.60 -5.90
C GLU A 183 -15.33 -0.34 -5.04
N GLY A 184 -16.58 0.13 -4.89
CA GLY A 184 -16.91 1.31 -4.08
C GLY A 184 -16.37 2.64 -4.60
N ALA A 185 -15.78 2.70 -5.80
CA ALA A 185 -15.28 3.96 -6.37
C ALA A 185 -16.41 4.97 -6.64
N ILE A 186 -16.09 6.26 -6.53
CA ILE A 186 -17.07 7.36 -6.57
C ILE A 186 -16.86 8.23 -7.80
N PHE A 187 -17.71 8.07 -8.81
CA PHE A 187 -17.67 8.78 -10.08
C PHE A 187 -18.70 9.91 -10.22
N HIS A 188 -19.35 10.36 -9.14
CA HIS A 188 -20.43 11.35 -9.22
C HIS A 188 -20.13 12.52 -10.18
N ASN A 189 -21.00 12.72 -11.17
CA ASN A 189 -20.88 13.76 -12.20
C ASN A 189 -19.55 13.76 -12.99
N ALA A 190 -18.85 12.63 -13.09
CA ALA A 190 -17.65 12.49 -13.92
C ALA A 190 -18.01 12.33 -15.40
N THR A 191 -17.07 12.72 -16.27
CA THR A 191 -17.15 12.48 -17.71
C THR A 191 -16.42 11.18 -18.04
N LEU A 192 -17.17 10.11 -18.34
CA LEU A 192 -16.70 8.76 -18.66
C LEU A 192 -16.99 8.37 -20.12
N ARG A 193 -17.20 9.36 -20.99
CA ARG A 193 -17.51 9.15 -22.40
C ARG A 193 -16.42 8.31 -23.07
N GLU A 194 -16.83 7.32 -23.85
CA GLU A 194 -15.92 6.44 -24.62
C GLU A 194 -14.85 5.72 -23.77
N CYS A 195 -15.07 5.54 -22.46
CA CYS A 195 -14.17 4.76 -21.59
C CYS A 195 -14.23 3.24 -21.87
N GLU A 196 -13.16 2.53 -21.53
CA GLU A 196 -13.09 1.06 -21.60
C GLU A 196 -13.12 0.42 -20.20
N PHE A 197 -14.26 -0.12 -19.76
CA PHE A 197 -14.46 -0.85 -18.49
C PHE A 197 -14.62 -2.38 -18.68
N THR A 198 -14.11 -2.93 -19.78
CA THR A 198 -14.29 -4.36 -20.07
C THR A 198 -13.71 -5.23 -18.95
N GLY A 199 -14.51 -6.15 -18.41
CA GLY A 199 -14.13 -7.03 -17.30
C GLY A 199 -13.92 -6.33 -15.95
N ALA A 200 -14.19 -5.03 -15.83
CA ALA A 200 -13.96 -4.27 -14.60
C ALA A 200 -14.88 -4.73 -13.45
N ASN A 201 -14.34 -4.76 -12.24
CA ASN A 201 -15.12 -4.85 -11.02
C ASN A 201 -15.47 -3.43 -10.53
N LEU A 202 -16.75 -3.06 -10.60
CA LEU A 202 -17.27 -1.77 -10.13
C LEU A 202 -18.31 -1.97 -9.03
N ARG A 203 -18.36 -3.14 -8.37
CA ARG A 203 -19.38 -3.46 -7.36
C ARG A 203 -19.59 -2.29 -6.38
N GLY A 204 -20.84 -1.86 -6.24
CA GLY A 204 -21.23 -0.78 -5.33
C GLY A 204 -20.72 0.62 -5.71
N ALA A 205 -20.13 0.82 -6.88
CA ALA A 205 -19.65 2.12 -7.31
C ALA A 205 -20.79 3.14 -7.48
N LEU A 206 -20.45 4.41 -7.27
CA LEU A 206 -21.40 5.53 -7.33
C LEU A 206 -21.20 6.34 -8.61
N LEU A 207 -22.05 6.12 -9.60
CA LEU A 207 -22.02 6.72 -10.94
C LEU A 207 -23.22 7.67 -11.19
N ALA A 208 -23.85 8.21 -10.15
CA ALA A 208 -24.97 9.12 -10.35
C ALA A 208 -24.55 10.39 -11.13
N GLY A 209 -25.34 10.76 -12.13
CA GLY A 209 -25.09 11.91 -13.00
C GLY A 209 -23.87 11.80 -13.92
N THR A 210 -23.22 10.63 -14.05
CA THR A 210 -22.08 10.48 -14.95
C THR A 210 -22.49 10.54 -16.42
N ASN A 211 -21.59 11.03 -17.27
CA ASN A 211 -21.70 10.86 -18.72
C ASN A 211 -20.91 9.62 -19.17
N LEU A 212 -21.60 8.51 -19.45
CA LEU A 212 -21.09 7.23 -19.94
C LEU A 212 -21.43 6.99 -21.42
N GLN A 213 -21.70 8.06 -22.19
CA GLN A 213 -22.06 7.91 -23.59
C GLN A 213 -20.99 7.11 -24.35
N SER A 214 -21.43 6.09 -25.08
CA SER A 214 -20.58 5.17 -25.85
C SER A 214 -19.48 4.46 -25.04
N ALA A 215 -19.58 4.41 -23.71
CA ALA A 215 -18.63 3.68 -22.87
C ALA A 215 -18.78 2.16 -23.08
N ASN A 216 -17.65 1.44 -23.00
CA ASN A 216 -17.61 -0.01 -23.10
C ASN A 216 -17.55 -0.67 -21.71
N LEU A 217 -18.70 -1.12 -21.21
CA LEU A 217 -18.89 -1.83 -19.94
C LEU A 217 -19.19 -3.33 -20.16
N GLN A 218 -18.78 -3.87 -21.32
CA GLN A 218 -18.99 -5.29 -21.62
C GLN A 218 -18.34 -6.18 -20.55
N ASP A 219 -19.04 -7.24 -20.13
CA ASP A 219 -18.59 -8.23 -19.14
C ASP A 219 -18.23 -7.61 -17.76
N ALA A 220 -18.58 -6.35 -17.49
CA ALA A 220 -18.28 -5.67 -16.22
C ALA A 220 -19.21 -6.14 -15.08
N CYS A 221 -18.68 -6.16 -13.85
CA CYS A 221 -19.46 -6.38 -12.63
C CYS A 221 -19.95 -5.03 -12.10
N LEU A 222 -21.25 -4.76 -12.26
CA LEU A 222 -21.92 -3.51 -11.89
C LEU A 222 -22.94 -3.73 -10.75
N VAL A 223 -22.72 -4.77 -9.95
CA VAL A 223 -23.67 -5.21 -8.92
C VAL A 223 -23.82 -4.12 -7.86
N GLY A 224 -25.06 -3.69 -7.62
CA GLY A 224 -25.37 -2.65 -6.63
C GLY A 224 -24.87 -1.25 -6.96
N CYS A 225 -24.46 -0.99 -8.20
CA CYS A 225 -24.05 0.35 -8.63
C CYS A 225 -25.22 1.35 -8.64
N SER A 226 -24.92 2.63 -8.43
CA SER A 226 -25.88 3.71 -8.61
C SER A 226 -25.59 4.49 -9.90
N PHE A 227 -26.52 4.45 -10.84
CA PHE A 227 -26.51 5.17 -12.12
C PHE A 227 -27.65 6.20 -12.20
N CYS A 228 -28.17 6.68 -11.06
CA CYS A 228 -29.30 7.63 -11.06
C CYS A 228 -29.03 8.84 -11.96
N GLY A 229 -29.89 9.07 -12.93
CA GLY A 229 -29.77 10.18 -13.90
C GLY A 229 -28.50 10.14 -14.76
N ALA A 230 -27.78 9.02 -14.83
CA ALA A 230 -26.60 8.89 -15.68
C ALA A 230 -26.98 8.82 -17.17
N ASP A 231 -26.08 9.29 -18.03
CA ASP A 231 -26.23 9.21 -19.48
C ASP A 231 -25.41 8.03 -20.03
N LEU A 232 -26.07 6.92 -20.36
CA LEU A 232 -25.50 5.71 -20.95
C LEU A 232 -25.89 5.54 -22.42
N ARG A 233 -26.19 6.64 -23.14
CA ARG A 233 -26.56 6.56 -24.56
C ARG A 233 -25.50 5.80 -25.37
N SER A 234 -25.96 4.83 -26.16
CA SER A 234 -25.10 3.96 -26.98
C SER A 234 -24.02 3.20 -26.20
N ALA A 235 -24.12 3.06 -24.87
CA ALA A 235 -23.16 2.29 -24.09
C ALA A 235 -23.22 0.79 -24.42
N HIS A 236 -22.10 0.11 -24.32
CA HIS A 236 -21.97 -1.33 -24.52
C HIS A 236 -21.99 -2.03 -23.15
N LEU A 237 -23.06 -2.77 -22.86
CA LEU A 237 -23.34 -3.44 -21.58
C LEU A 237 -23.57 -4.96 -21.77
N GLN A 238 -23.07 -5.51 -22.88
CA GLN A 238 -23.25 -6.93 -23.20
C GLN A 238 -22.71 -7.80 -22.06
N ASN A 239 -23.53 -8.74 -21.60
CA ASN A 239 -23.26 -9.64 -20.48
C ASN A 239 -22.86 -8.96 -19.14
N ALA A 240 -23.02 -7.65 -19.01
CA ALA A 240 -22.70 -6.96 -17.76
C ALA A 240 -23.64 -7.42 -16.63
N ASP A 241 -23.13 -7.45 -15.40
CA ASP A 241 -23.90 -7.81 -14.21
C ASP A 241 -24.43 -6.56 -13.51
N LEU A 242 -25.67 -6.16 -13.82
CA LEU A 242 -26.38 -5.02 -13.24
C LEU A 242 -27.33 -5.46 -12.11
N THR A 243 -27.10 -6.62 -11.49
CA THR A 243 -27.93 -7.10 -10.38
C THR A 243 -27.99 -6.07 -9.26
N ASN A 244 -29.20 -5.74 -8.78
CA ASN A 244 -29.45 -4.70 -7.77
C ASN A 244 -28.99 -3.27 -8.15
N ALA A 245 -28.63 -2.99 -9.41
CA ALA A 245 -28.21 -1.65 -9.82
C ALA A 245 -29.39 -0.66 -9.81
N ASN A 246 -29.14 0.59 -9.45
CA ASN A 246 -30.11 1.67 -9.52
C ASN A 246 -29.90 2.52 -10.77
N LEU A 247 -30.78 2.38 -11.76
CA LEU A 247 -30.77 3.12 -13.03
C LEU A 247 -31.97 4.08 -13.12
N GLU A 248 -32.52 4.52 -11.99
CA GLU A 248 -33.67 5.44 -11.98
C GLU A 248 -33.35 6.73 -12.75
N GLY A 249 -34.22 7.05 -13.72
CA GLY A 249 -34.06 8.23 -14.59
C GLY A 249 -32.84 8.20 -15.52
N ALA A 250 -32.10 7.08 -15.60
CA ALA A 250 -30.93 6.98 -16.47
C ALA A 250 -31.34 6.98 -17.96
N ASN A 251 -30.48 7.52 -18.82
CA ASN A 251 -30.68 7.51 -20.26
C ASN A 251 -29.88 6.39 -20.93
N LEU A 252 -30.53 5.30 -21.31
CA LEU A 252 -29.95 4.15 -22.01
C LEU A 252 -30.39 4.09 -23.49
N GLU A 253 -30.74 5.23 -24.12
CA GLU A 253 -31.16 5.23 -25.52
C GLU A 253 -30.08 4.58 -26.41
N GLY A 254 -30.47 3.57 -27.18
CA GLY A 254 -29.56 2.84 -28.08
C GLY A 254 -28.50 1.98 -27.39
N ALA A 255 -28.51 1.86 -26.05
CA ALA A 255 -27.55 1.03 -25.33
C ALA A 255 -27.70 -0.45 -25.67
N ASN A 256 -26.59 -1.19 -25.67
CA ASN A 256 -26.58 -2.62 -25.95
C ASN A 256 -26.50 -3.43 -24.65
N LEU A 257 -27.63 -3.94 -24.19
CA LEU A 257 -27.75 -4.76 -22.98
C LEU A 257 -27.93 -6.25 -23.29
N LYS A 258 -27.52 -6.73 -24.47
CA LYS A 258 -27.68 -8.14 -24.85
C LYS A 258 -27.07 -9.06 -23.78
N GLY A 259 -27.87 -9.94 -23.21
CA GLY A 259 -27.45 -10.89 -22.18
C GLY A 259 -27.07 -10.28 -20.82
N ALA A 260 -27.30 -8.98 -20.61
CA ALA A 260 -27.05 -8.35 -19.31
C ALA A 260 -27.95 -8.94 -18.21
N LYS A 261 -27.43 -9.05 -16.99
CA LYS A 261 -28.20 -9.49 -15.83
C LYS A 261 -28.80 -8.28 -15.13
N LEU A 262 -30.12 -8.24 -15.02
CA LEU A 262 -30.87 -7.11 -14.45
C LEU A 262 -31.73 -7.50 -13.25
N ASN A 263 -31.45 -8.64 -12.60
CA ASN A 263 -32.20 -9.09 -11.43
C ASN A 263 -32.27 -7.98 -10.37
N SER A 264 -33.49 -7.60 -9.98
CA SER A 264 -33.74 -6.55 -8.98
C SER A 264 -33.16 -5.16 -9.34
N ALA A 265 -32.85 -4.91 -10.62
CA ALA A 265 -32.44 -3.59 -11.07
C ALA A 265 -33.62 -2.61 -11.08
N LYS A 266 -33.37 -1.36 -10.70
CA LYS A 266 -34.37 -0.28 -10.69
C LYS A 266 -34.24 0.54 -11.96
N LEU A 267 -35.25 0.49 -12.83
CA LEU A 267 -35.30 1.20 -14.11
C LEU A 267 -36.46 2.19 -14.17
N LYS A 268 -36.99 2.60 -13.00
CA LYS A 268 -38.06 3.58 -12.91
C LYS A 268 -37.70 4.85 -13.68
N ASN A 269 -38.59 5.30 -14.55
CA ASN A 269 -38.41 6.46 -15.44
C ASN A 269 -37.17 6.42 -16.36
N ALA A 270 -36.51 5.26 -16.52
CA ALA A 270 -35.35 5.14 -17.39
C ALA A 270 -35.75 5.22 -18.88
N ASN A 271 -34.87 5.78 -19.70
CA ASN A 271 -35.05 5.81 -21.15
C ASN A 271 -34.33 4.61 -21.80
N LEU A 272 -35.07 3.59 -22.22
CA LEU A 272 -34.56 2.40 -22.92
C LEU A 272 -34.96 2.41 -24.41
N GLN A 273 -35.32 3.57 -24.97
CA GLN A 273 -35.69 3.66 -26.38
C GLN A 273 -34.57 3.13 -27.27
N ARG A 274 -34.92 2.29 -28.25
CA ARG A 274 -33.96 1.65 -29.18
C ARG A 274 -32.88 0.79 -28.51
N ALA A 275 -33.00 0.48 -27.21
CA ALA A 275 -32.03 -0.36 -26.52
C ALA A 275 -32.11 -1.81 -27.02
N TYR A 276 -30.97 -2.51 -27.02
CA TYR A 276 -30.89 -3.92 -27.40
C TYR A 276 -30.97 -4.80 -26.15
N LEU A 277 -32.16 -5.34 -25.85
CA LEU A 277 -32.48 -6.12 -24.66
C LEU A 277 -32.66 -7.62 -24.97
N ARG A 278 -31.99 -8.12 -26.01
CA ARG A 278 -32.09 -9.53 -26.40
C ARG A 278 -31.55 -10.45 -25.31
N HIS A 279 -32.29 -11.51 -25.00
CA HIS A 279 -31.93 -12.51 -24.00
C HIS A 279 -31.75 -11.95 -22.57
N VAL A 280 -32.44 -10.85 -22.25
CA VAL A 280 -32.44 -10.25 -20.91
C VAL A 280 -33.61 -10.77 -20.08
N ASN A 281 -33.40 -10.97 -18.78
CA ASN A 281 -34.47 -11.26 -17.82
C ASN A 281 -34.94 -9.97 -17.13
N LEU A 282 -36.22 -9.65 -17.30
CA LEU A 282 -36.89 -8.45 -16.77
C LEU A 282 -37.95 -8.76 -15.70
N ARG A 283 -38.08 -10.01 -15.24
CA ARG A 283 -39.12 -10.42 -14.27
C ARG A 283 -39.10 -9.63 -12.97
N ASP A 284 -37.91 -9.36 -12.46
CA ASP A 284 -37.69 -8.72 -11.17
C ASP A 284 -37.23 -7.26 -11.32
N THR A 285 -37.38 -6.66 -12.50
CA THR A 285 -36.99 -5.27 -12.75
C THR A 285 -38.15 -4.31 -12.50
N ASP A 286 -37.88 -3.20 -11.82
CA ASP A 286 -38.83 -2.10 -11.71
C ASP A 286 -38.77 -1.23 -12.97
N LEU A 287 -39.77 -1.37 -13.84
CA LEU A 287 -39.90 -0.64 -15.11
C LEU A 287 -40.97 0.46 -15.05
N GLU A 288 -41.42 0.89 -13.87
CA GLU A 288 -42.45 1.92 -13.75
C GLU A 288 -42.03 3.21 -14.50
N GLY A 289 -42.82 3.64 -15.48
CA GLY A 289 -42.52 4.84 -16.27
C GLY A 289 -41.34 4.72 -17.24
N ALA A 290 -40.73 3.54 -17.38
CA ALA A 290 -39.63 3.33 -18.32
C ALA A 290 -40.10 3.43 -19.78
N LYS A 291 -39.31 4.08 -20.64
CA LYS A 291 -39.60 4.25 -22.07
C LYS A 291 -38.92 3.14 -22.88
N LEU A 292 -39.69 2.34 -23.62
CA LEU A 292 -39.18 1.17 -24.36
C LEU A 292 -39.42 1.27 -25.88
N ASP A 293 -39.77 2.45 -26.40
CA ASP A 293 -40.10 2.60 -27.82
C ASP A 293 -38.93 2.18 -28.73
N GLY A 294 -39.20 1.23 -29.64
CA GLY A 294 -38.19 0.68 -30.53
C GLY A 294 -37.14 -0.23 -29.87
N ALA A 295 -37.27 -0.56 -28.59
CA ALA A 295 -36.37 -1.50 -27.92
C ALA A 295 -36.49 -2.91 -28.52
N ASN A 296 -35.35 -3.57 -28.71
CA ASN A 296 -35.30 -4.94 -29.22
C ASN A 296 -35.38 -5.95 -28.06
N LEU A 297 -36.58 -6.48 -27.83
CA LEU A 297 -36.90 -7.42 -26.75
C LEU A 297 -36.88 -8.90 -27.19
N LEU A 298 -36.30 -9.22 -28.35
CA LEU A 298 -36.32 -10.59 -28.87
C LEU A 298 -35.64 -11.56 -27.90
N GLY A 299 -36.41 -12.54 -27.39
CA GLY A 299 -35.93 -13.51 -26.41
C GLY A 299 -35.77 -12.96 -24.99
N ALA A 300 -36.22 -11.74 -24.72
CA ALA A 300 -36.35 -11.24 -23.36
C ALA A 300 -37.48 -11.99 -22.64
N ILE A 301 -37.28 -12.28 -21.36
CA ILE A 301 -38.33 -12.85 -20.50
C ILE A 301 -38.80 -11.79 -19.52
N ARG A 302 -40.11 -11.69 -19.35
CA ARG A 302 -40.78 -10.82 -18.37
C ARG A 302 -41.58 -11.67 -17.39
#